data_AF-A0A135L4Z2-F1
#
_entry.id   AF-A0A135L4Z2-F1
#
_cell.length_a   1.000
_cell.length_b   1.000
_cell.length_c   1.000
_cell.angle_alpha   90.00
_cell.angle_beta   90.00
_cell.angle_gamma   90.00
#
_symmetry.space_group_name_H-M   'P 1'
#
loop_
_entity.id
_entity.type
_entity.pdbx_description
1 polymer ?
#
loop_
_entity_poly.entity_id
_entity_poly.type
_entity_poly.pdbx_seq_one_letter_code
_entity_poly.pdbx_strand_id
1 'polypeptide(L)'
;MGKLIANLRMYKDFFGGYIKYRKKINQASRWINKYAEVKGLSVNPHKMYLTNLKIWLAENEEMYGQRICPCFEATGDKKIDRQLVCPCTYAAHDIEIHGTCHCNLFGRKDLTEEQWKEQELRIMKEYRIPLKIEGKTVDTRNVPIDHYRNMDVPDPVHQLKQALNQLDGTFNMIVEREQSAKNIIQYCKLKNIKASYQQKNDIYLVTIQK
;
A
#
# COMPACT_ATOMS: atom_id res chain seq x y z
N MET A 1 -0.07 -26.18 6.92
CA MET A 1 0.97 -25.40 7.64
C MET A 1 1.08 -23.93 7.19
N GLY A 2 0.92 -23.58 5.90
CA GLY A 2 1.16 -22.22 5.40
C GLY A 2 0.26 -21.09 5.94
N LYS A 3 -1.06 -21.29 6.11
CA LYS A 3 -1.99 -20.22 6.55
C LYS A 3 -1.72 -19.71 7.97
N LEU A 4 -1.36 -20.61 8.90
CA LEU A 4 -1.07 -20.24 10.29
C LEU A 4 0.19 -19.38 10.39
N ILE A 5 1.24 -19.76 9.66
CA ILE A 5 2.52 -19.04 9.60
C ILE A 5 2.32 -17.65 8.97
N ALA A 6 1.55 -17.56 7.88
CA ALA A 6 1.21 -16.28 7.26
C ALA A 6 0.44 -15.35 8.21
N ASN A 7 -0.53 -15.89 8.97
CA ASN A 7 -1.28 -15.11 9.96
C ASN A 7 -0.38 -14.62 11.10
N LEU A 8 0.50 -15.47 11.65
CA LEU A 8 1.47 -15.09 12.69
C LEU A 8 2.38 -13.95 12.24
N ARG A 9 2.88 -14.02 11.00
CA ARG A 9 3.69 -12.95 10.42
C ARG A 9 2.90 -11.66 10.29
N MET A 10 1.68 -11.72 9.75
CA MET A 10 0.83 -10.53 9.58
C MET A 10 0.59 -9.82 10.92
N TYR A 11 0.30 -10.57 11.98
CA TYR A 11 0.16 -9.98 13.32
C TYR A 11 1.48 -9.42 13.85
N LYS A 12 2.60 -10.12 13.66
CA LYS A 12 3.92 -9.62 14.06
C LYS A 12 4.26 -8.30 13.37
N ASP A 13 4.00 -8.21 12.07
CA ASP A 13 4.22 -7.00 11.28
C ASP A 13 3.27 -5.87 11.73
N PHE A 14 2.00 -6.18 12.00
CA PHE A 14 1.02 -5.23 12.55
C PHE A 14 1.47 -4.65 13.90
N PHE A 15 1.74 -5.50 14.88
CA PHE A 15 2.12 -5.06 16.22
C PHE A 15 3.50 -4.40 16.24
N GLY A 16 4.45 -4.91 15.46
CA GLY A 16 5.77 -4.29 15.29
C GLY A 16 5.65 -2.88 14.71
N GLY A 17 4.83 -2.70 13.67
CA GLY A 17 4.53 -1.40 13.09
C GLY A 17 3.82 -0.47 14.07
N TYR A 18 2.82 -0.99 14.80
CA TYR A 18 2.10 -0.22 15.82
C TYR A 18 3.04 0.32 16.91
N ILE A 19 3.95 -0.52 17.40
CA ILE A 19 4.94 -0.13 18.42
C ILE A 19 5.94 0.88 17.85
N LYS A 20 6.55 0.57 16.69
CA LYS A 20 7.54 1.45 16.04
C LYS A 20 6.97 2.85 15.75
N TYR A 21 5.74 2.91 15.25
CA TYR A 21 5.12 4.16 14.79
C TYR A 21 4.09 4.76 15.73
N ARG A 22 4.00 4.31 17.00
CA ARG A 22 2.98 4.78 17.97
C ARG A 22 2.80 6.30 18.00
N LYS A 23 3.90 7.06 18.03
CA LYS A 23 3.85 8.54 18.02
C LYS A 23 3.25 9.09 16.71
N LYS A 24 3.66 8.56 15.55
CA LYS A 24 3.14 8.96 14.23
C LYS A 24 1.67 8.56 14.07
N ILE A 25 1.27 7.38 14.56
CA ILE A 25 -0.13 6.92 14.55
C ILE A 25 -1.02 7.87 15.34
N ASN A 26 -0.61 8.31 16.52
CA ASN A 26 -1.37 9.27 17.32
C ASN A 26 -1.48 10.66 16.65
N GLN A 27 -0.41 11.10 15.99
CA GLN A 27 -0.43 12.34 15.20
C GLN A 27 -1.36 12.21 14.00
N ALA A 28 -1.26 11.11 13.25
CA ALA A 28 -2.13 10.79 12.13
C ALA A 28 -3.60 10.75 12.57
N SER A 29 -3.94 10.12 13.70
CA SER A 29 -5.30 10.10 14.23
C SER A 29 -5.88 11.49 14.49
N ARG A 30 -5.11 12.38 15.14
CA ARG A 30 -5.56 13.77 15.38
C ARG A 30 -5.80 14.51 14.06
N TRP A 31 -4.88 14.35 13.11
CA TRP A 31 -4.96 15.00 11.82
C TRP A 31 -6.11 14.45 10.95
N ILE A 32 -6.29 13.12 10.89
CA ILE A 32 -7.39 12.44 10.18
C ILE A 32 -8.73 12.95 10.69
N ASN A 33 -8.93 12.93 12.01
CA ASN A 33 -10.21 13.35 12.61
C ASN A 33 -10.50 14.83 12.34
N LYS A 34 -9.49 15.71 12.52
CA LYS A 34 -9.65 17.14 12.22
C LYS A 34 -9.96 17.39 10.74
N TYR A 35 -9.29 16.69 9.84
CA TYR A 35 -9.54 16.82 8.41
C TYR A 35 -10.95 16.35 8.04
N ALA A 36 -11.37 15.20 8.56
CA ALA A 36 -12.72 14.65 8.33
C ALA A 36 -13.80 15.60 8.85
N GLU A 37 -13.63 16.16 10.05
CA GLU A 37 -14.55 17.14 10.63
C GLU A 37 -14.69 18.38 9.74
N VAL A 38 -13.57 19.02 9.37
CA VAL A 38 -13.55 20.23 8.54
C VAL A 38 -14.14 20.00 7.15
N LYS A 39 -13.92 18.81 6.58
CA LYS A 39 -14.42 18.45 5.24
C LYS A 39 -15.81 17.84 5.25
N GLY A 40 -16.41 17.65 6.41
CA GLY A 40 -17.71 17.01 6.51
C GLY A 40 -17.70 15.54 6.05
N LEU A 41 -16.62 14.81 6.33
CA LEU A 41 -16.41 13.40 6.00
C LEU A 41 -16.52 12.52 7.26
N SER A 42 -16.71 11.22 7.05
CA SER A 42 -16.53 10.19 8.07
C SER A 42 -15.15 9.53 7.94
N VAL A 43 -14.69 8.89 9.01
CA VAL A 43 -13.46 8.10 9.05
C VAL A 43 -13.86 6.63 9.16
N ASN A 44 -13.12 5.74 8.51
CA ASN A 44 -13.38 4.31 8.58
C ASN A 44 -13.48 3.82 10.04
N PRO A 45 -14.62 3.21 10.44
CA PRO A 45 -14.87 2.80 11.82
C PRO A 45 -14.16 1.51 12.22
N HIS A 46 -13.68 0.71 11.25
CA HIS A 46 -13.01 -0.56 11.51
C HIS A 46 -11.57 -0.34 12.00
N LYS A 47 -11.40 -0.41 13.33
CA LYS A 47 -10.16 -0.07 14.04
C LYS A 47 -8.89 -0.71 13.49
N MET A 48 -8.94 -1.99 13.11
CA MET A 48 -7.76 -2.70 12.60
C MET A 48 -7.36 -2.20 11.22
N TYR A 49 -8.33 -1.98 10.32
CA TYR A 49 -8.13 -1.42 8.99
C TYR A 49 -7.56 0.01 9.10
N LEU A 50 -8.21 0.87 9.88
CA LEU A 50 -7.76 2.24 10.12
C LEU A 50 -6.36 2.29 10.74
N THR A 51 -6.04 1.38 11.66
CA THR A 51 -4.70 1.33 12.27
C THR A 51 -3.63 0.89 11.28
N ASN A 52 -3.93 -0.06 10.40
CA ASN A 52 -3.05 -0.44 9.30
C ASN A 52 -2.76 0.72 8.35
N LEU A 53 -3.79 1.47 7.94
CA LEU A 53 -3.59 2.66 7.09
C LEU A 53 -2.66 3.68 7.74
N LYS A 54 -2.80 3.93 9.06
CA LYS A 54 -1.93 4.85 9.80
C LYS A 54 -0.49 4.34 9.89
N ILE A 55 -0.30 3.02 10.03
CA ILE A 55 1.04 2.40 9.98
C ILE A 55 1.63 2.59 8.59
N TRP A 56 0.90 2.25 7.52
CA TRP A 56 1.40 2.38 6.15
C TRP A 56 1.69 3.83 5.74
N LEU A 57 0.89 4.79 6.21
CA LEU A 57 1.18 6.22 6.02
C LEU A 57 2.50 6.63 6.71
N ALA A 58 2.79 6.09 7.90
CA ALA A 58 4.03 6.34 8.61
C ALA A 58 5.23 5.65 7.95
N GLU A 59 5.05 4.44 7.43
CA GLU A 59 6.06 3.72 6.64
C GLU A 59 6.40 4.48 5.35
N ASN A 60 5.38 4.95 4.62
CA ASN A 60 5.57 5.75 3.42
C ASN A 60 6.27 7.08 3.73
N GLU A 61 5.97 7.71 4.86
CA GLU A 61 6.68 8.92 5.30
C GLU A 61 8.16 8.63 5.62
N GLU A 62 8.48 7.49 6.22
CA GLU A 62 9.87 7.07 6.47
C GLU A 62 10.60 6.73 5.16
N MET A 63 9.93 6.07 4.21
CA MET A 63 10.52 5.66 2.93
C MET A 63 10.70 6.81 1.95
N TYR A 64 9.72 7.71 1.87
CA TYR A 64 9.63 8.72 0.81
C TYR A 64 9.77 10.16 1.33
N GLY A 65 9.89 10.36 2.64
CA GLY A 65 9.94 11.68 3.27
C GLY A 65 8.60 12.42 3.31
N GLN A 66 7.53 11.81 2.79
CA GLN A 66 6.18 12.38 2.74
C GLN A 66 5.13 11.28 2.85
N ARG A 67 3.93 11.65 3.32
CA ARG A 67 2.81 10.71 3.53
C ARG A 67 2.12 10.35 2.21
N ILE A 68 2.85 9.72 1.28
CA ILE A 68 2.28 9.13 0.05
C ILE A 68 1.14 8.18 0.43
N CYS A 69 0.02 8.25 -0.30
CA CYS A 69 -1.14 7.40 -0.11
C CYS A 69 -0.72 5.92 -0.09
N PRO A 70 -1.13 5.12 0.91
CA PRO A 70 -0.66 3.75 1.04
C PRO A 70 -1.19 2.82 -0.04
N CYS A 71 -2.08 3.28 -0.92
CA CYS A 71 -2.62 2.52 -2.05
C CYS A 71 -1.70 2.48 -3.27
N PHE A 72 -0.77 3.42 -3.38
CA PHE A 72 0.13 3.51 -4.53
C PHE A 72 1.56 3.73 -4.07
N GLU A 73 2.51 3.16 -4.79
CA GLU A 73 3.92 3.47 -4.64
C GLU A 73 4.26 4.89 -5.16
N ALA A 74 5.39 5.45 -4.73
CA ALA A 74 5.90 6.69 -5.29
C ALA A 74 6.39 6.46 -6.73
N THR A 75 6.01 7.34 -7.65
CA THR A 75 6.34 7.26 -9.07
C THR A 75 7.72 7.82 -9.40
N GLY A 76 8.29 8.66 -8.52
CA GLY A 76 9.55 9.37 -8.76
C GLY A 76 9.38 10.66 -9.55
N ASP A 77 8.19 10.87 -10.15
CA ASP A 77 7.80 12.16 -10.70
C ASP A 77 7.21 13.04 -9.59
N LYS A 78 7.86 14.16 -9.30
CA LYS A 78 7.44 15.09 -8.24
C LYS A 78 6.02 15.63 -8.42
N LYS A 79 5.55 15.83 -9.67
CA LYS A 79 4.20 16.34 -9.95
C LYS A 79 3.15 15.28 -9.67
N ILE A 80 3.42 14.03 -10.02
CA ILE A 80 2.51 12.91 -9.76
C ILE A 80 2.54 12.57 -8.26
N ASP A 81 3.72 12.48 -7.65
CA ASP A 81 3.87 12.13 -6.24
C ASP A 81 3.20 13.16 -5.32
N ARG A 82 3.22 14.45 -5.68
CA ARG A 82 2.49 15.49 -4.94
C ARG A 82 0.99 15.26 -4.92
N GLN A 83 0.42 14.69 -5.98
CA GLN A 83 -1.01 14.33 -6.04
C GLN A 83 -1.33 13.13 -5.16
N LEU A 84 -0.35 12.26 -4.90
CA LEU A 84 -0.49 11.08 -4.04
C LEU A 84 -0.31 11.39 -2.54
N VAL A 85 0.22 12.55 -2.14
CA VAL A 85 0.38 12.91 -0.72
C VAL A 85 -0.98 13.00 -0.03
N CYS A 86 -1.15 12.33 1.10
CA CYS A 86 -2.41 12.26 1.84
C CYS A 86 -2.78 13.61 2.52
N PRO A 87 -4.02 14.13 2.35
CA PRO A 87 -5.10 13.63 1.49
C PRO A 87 -4.76 13.83 0.01
N CYS A 88 -4.80 12.74 -0.76
CA CYS A 88 -4.48 12.80 -2.18
C CYS A 88 -5.55 13.60 -2.94
N THR A 89 -5.17 14.19 -4.07
CA THR A 89 -6.08 14.98 -4.91
C THR A 89 -7.25 14.16 -5.43
N TYR A 90 -7.05 12.85 -5.57
CA TYR A 90 -8.06 11.91 -6.05
C TYR A 90 -9.14 11.56 -5.01
N ALA A 91 -8.91 11.83 -3.72
CA ALA A 91 -9.80 11.38 -2.64
C ALA A 91 -11.22 11.95 -2.78
N ALA A 92 -11.37 13.21 -3.19
CA ALA A 92 -12.68 13.84 -3.35
C ALA A 92 -13.49 13.14 -4.46
N HIS A 93 -12.87 12.87 -5.60
CA HIS A 93 -13.49 12.16 -6.71
C HIS A 93 -13.90 10.73 -6.32
N ASP A 94 -13.01 9.97 -5.68
CA ASP A 94 -13.35 8.62 -5.23
C ASP A 94 -14.53 8.62 -4.25
N ILE A 95 -14.57 9.58 -3.30
CA ILE A 95 -15.66 9.67 -2.32
C ILE A 95 -16.99 9.97 -3.00
N GLU A 96 -16.99 10.81 -4.04
CA GLU A 96 -18.17 11.12 -4.83
C GLU A 96 -18.70 9.86 -5.55
N ILE A 97 -17.82 9.13 -6.24
CA ILE A 97 -18.20 7.99 -7.07
C ILE A 97 -18.48 6.72 -6.24
N HIS A 98 -17.64 6.44 -5.24
CA HIS A 98 -17.65 5.17 -4.49
C HIS A 98 -18.11 5.31 -3.05
N GLY A 99 -18.31 6.53 -2.55
CA GLY A 99 -18.65 6.81 -1.15
C GLY A 99 -17.44 6.84 -0.20
N THR A 100 -16.27 6.38 -0.64
CA THR A 100 -15.01 6.35 0.12
C THR A 100 -13.84 6.77 -0.75
N CYS A 101 -12.77 7.29 -0.15
CA CYS A 101 -11.52 7.41 -0.89
C CYS A 101 -10.97 6.01 -1.20
N HIS A 102 -10.14 5.87 -2.23
CA HIS A 102 -9.67 4.54 -2.68
C HIS A 102 -9.02 3.69 -1.57
N CYS A 103 -8.37 4.31 -0.57
CA CYS A 103 -7.79 3.59 0.56
C CYS A 103 -8.79 3.26 1.69
N ASN A 104 -10.07 3.60 1.53
CA ASN A 104 -11.11 3.54 2.55
C ASN A 104 -10.70 4.20 3.87
N LEU A 105 -9.96 5.32 3.83
CA LEU A 105 -9.63 6.10 5.03
C LEU A 105 -10.76 7.05 5.41
N PHE A 106 -11.28 7.76 4.40
CA PHE A 106 -12.36 8.74 4.51
C PHE A 106 -13.55 8.29 3.68
N GLY A 107 -14.75 8.63 4.14
CA GLY A 107 -16.00 8.38 3.42
C GLY A 107 -17.00 9.51 3.57
N ARG A 108 -18.13 9.42 2.87
CA ARG A 108 -19.25 10.35 3.09
C ARG A 108 -19.77 10.20 4.52
N LYS A 109 -20.37 11.27 5.05
CA LYS A 109 -20.86 11.34 6.43
C LYS A 109 -21.95 10.32 6.75
N ASP A 110 -22.69 9.87 5.75
CA ASP A 110 -23.87 9.02 5.84
C ASP A 110 -23.58 7.54 5.51
N LEU A 111 -22.31 7.14 5.35
CA LEU A 111 -21.97 5.74 5.09
C LEU A 111 -22.38 4.83 6.24
N THR A 112 -23.14 3.79 5.92
CA THR A 112 -23.50 2.73 6.87
C THR A 112 -22.34 1.75 7.07
N GLU A 113 -22.45 0.90 8.09
CA GLU A 113 -21.40 -0.08 8.38
C GLU A 113 -21.30 -1.18 7.33
N GLU A 114 -22.42 -1.54 6.72
CA GLU A 114 -22.48 -2.45 5.57
C GLU A 114 -21.75 -1.84 4.37
N GLN A 115 -21.98 -0.55 4.08
CA GLN A 115 -21.32 0.14 2.98
C GLN A 115 -19.81 0.24 3.20
N TRP A 116 -19.34 0.49 4.42
CA TRP A 116 -17.91 0.44 4.74
C TRP A 116 -17.30 -0.94 4.44
N LYS A 117 -17.98 -2.02 4.84
CA LYS A 117 -17.53 -3.40 4.56
C LYS A 117 -17.51 -3.69 3.07
N GLU A 118 -18.51 -3.24 2.32
CA GLU A 118 -18.56 -3.39 0.86
C GLU A 118 -17.36 -2.71 0.18
N GLN A 119 -17.03 -1.49 0.60
CA GLN A 119 -15.88 -0.76 0.06
C GLN A 119 -14.55 -1.41 0.45
N GLU A 120 -14.42 -1.94 1.67
CA GLU A 120 -13.25 -2.74 2.05
C GLU A 120 -13.10 -4.01 1.21
N LEU A 121 -14.21 -4.71 0.96
CA LEU A 121 -14.21 -5.89 0.10
C LEU A 121 -13.86 -5.55 -1.34
N ARG A 122 -14.30 -4.39 -1.87
CA ARG A 122 -13.91 -3.90 -3.20
C ARG A 122 -12.39 -3.75 -3.29
N ILE A 123 -11.78 -3.01 -2.36
CA ILE A 123 -10.33 -2.81 -2.35
C ILE A 123 -9.58 -4.12 -2.14
N MET A 124 -10.08 -5.02 -1.29
CA MET A 124 -9.47 -6.34 -1.14
C MET A 124 -9.47 -7.14 -2.45
N LYS A 125 -10.53 -7.07 -3.26
CA LYS A 125 -10.59 -7.74 -4.57
C LYS A 125 -9.62 -7.13 -5.58
N GLU A 126 -9.49 -5.81 -5.58
CA GLU A 126 -8.56 -5.08 -6.47
C GLU A 126 -7.09 -5.45 -6.17
N TYR A 127 -6.71 -5.54 -4.89
CA TYR A 127 -5.31 -5.75 -4.53
C TYR A 127 -4.91 -7.21 -4.36
N ARG A 128 -5.84 -8.14 -4.08
CA ARG A 128 -5.54 -9.57 -3.86
C ARG A 128 -5.73 -10.42 -5.12
N ILE A 129 -5.16 -9.97 -6.23
CA ILE A 129 -5.10 -10.79 -7.45
C ILE A 129 -3.96 -11.84 -7.34
N PRO A 130 -4.09 -13.01 -7.99
CA PRO A 130 -3.01 -13.99 -8.03
C PRO A 130 -1.71 -13.39 -8.61
N LEU A 131 -0.59 -13.64 -7.93
CA LEU A 131 0.73 -13.25 -8.43
C LEU A 131 1.10 -14.10 -9.65
N LYS A 132 1.71 -13.48 -10.66
CA LYS A 132 2.27 -14.18 -11.82
C LYS A 132 3.65 -14.72 -11.43
N ILE A 133 3.69 -15.96 -10.95
CA ILE A 133 4.92 -16.60 -10.45
C ILE A 133 5.39 -17.66 -11.45
N GLU A 134 6.61 -17.50 -11.94
CA GLU A 134 7.33 -18.49 -12.75
C GLU A 134 8.59 -18.93 -12.01
N GLY A 135 8.59 -20.16 -11.48
CA GLY A 135 9.66 -20.64 -10.62
C GLY A 135 9.80 -19.81 -9.35
N LYS A 136 10.91 -19.09 -9.20
CA LYS A 136 11.16 -18.13 -8.09
C LYS A 136 11.14 -16.67 -8.55
N THR A 137 10.44 -16.37 -9.63
CA THR A 137 10.34 -15.01 -10.17
C THR A 137 8.89 -14.57 -10.20
N VAL A 138 8.61 -13.40 -9.65
CA VAL A 138 7.30 -12.74 -9.73
C VAL A 138 7.35 -11.70 -10.84
N ASP A 139 6.48 -11.82 -11.84
CA ASP A 139 6.31 -10.80 -12.88
C ASP A 139 5.25 -9.79 -12.45
N THR A 140 5.64 -8.54 -12.23
CA THR A 140 4.71 -7.51 -11.74
C THR A 140 3.94 -6.77 -12.82
N ARG A 141 4.19 -7.10 -14.09
CA ARG A 141 3.70 -6.35 -15.26
C ARG A 141 2.29 -6.77 -15.67
N ASN A 142 1.67 -5.98 -16.54
CA ASN A 142 0.38 -6.28 -17.16
C ASN A 142 -0.71 -6.61 -16.12
N VAL A 143 -0.75 -5.82 -15.04
CA VAL A 143 -1.80 -5.88 -14.02
C VAL A 143 -2.91 -4.88 -14.36
N PRO A 144 -4.09 -4.96 -13.71
CA PRO A 144 -5.12 -3.93 -13.87
C PRO A 144 -4.58 -2.53 -13.57
N ILE A 145 -5.14 -1.53 -14.26
CA ILE A 145 -4.75 -0.13 -14.11
C ILE A 145 -5.94 0.63 -13.53
N ASP A 146 -5.70 1.48 -12.52
CA ASP A 146 -6.63 2.53 -12.14
C ASP A 146 -6.68 3.57 -13.26
N HIS A 147 -7.76 3.59 -14.04
CA HIS A 147 -7.87 4.46 -15.21
C HIS A 147 -7.87 5.95 -14.88
N TYR A 148 -8.26 6.34 -13.65
CA TYR A 148 -8.29 7.75 -13.26
C TYR A 148 -6.88 8.27 -12.92
N ARG A 149 -6.05 7.41 -12.34
CA ARG A 149 -4.66 7.72 -11.94
C ARG A 149 -3.62 7.30 -12.97
N ASN A 150 -3.99 6.40 -13.87
CA ASN A 150 -3.09 5.70 -14.78
C ASN A 150 -1.95 4.97 -14.04
N MET A 151 -2.30 4.20 -13.02
CA MET A 151 -1.35 3.46 -12.15
C MET A 151 -1.77 2.01 -11.98
N ASP A 152 -0.77 1.13 -11.87
CA ASP A 152 -0.95 -0.29 -11.58
C ASP A 152 -1.67 -0.52 -10.25
N VAL A 153 -2.66 -1.42 -10.26
CA VAL A 153 -3.35 -1.90 -9.06
C VAL A 153 -3.44 -3.44 -9.11
N PRO A 154 -2.72 -4.17 -8.24
CA PRO A 154 -1.74 -3.67 -7.27
C PRO A 154 -0.41 -3.27 -7.93
N ASP A 155 0.21 -2.19 -7.44
CA ASP A 155 1.55 -1.79 -7.84
C ASP A 155 2.64 -2.81 -7.42
N PRO A 156 3.88 -2.69 -7.94
CA PRO A 156 4.98 -3.61 -7.62
C PRO A 156 5.30 -3.75 -6.12
N VAL A 157 5.18 -2.71 -5.30
CA VAL A 157 5.40 -2.80 -3.84
C VAL A 157 4.27 -3.58 -3.17
N HIS A 158 3.02 -3.41 -3.61
CA HIS A 158 1.90 -4.22 -3.14
C HIS A 158 2.03 -5.69 -3.54
N GLN A 159 2.52 -5.95 -4.74
CA GLN A 159 2.85 -7.31 -5.18
C GLN A 159 4.00 -7.92 -4.38
N LEU A 160 5.04 -7.13 -4.03
CA LEU A 160 6.11 -7.56 -3.12
C LEU A 160 5.56 -7.98 -1.75
N LYS A 161 4.68 -7.17 -1.15
CA LYS A 161 4.06 -7.49 0.15
C LYS A 161 3.32 -8.82 0.10
N GLN A 162 2.65 -9.13 -1.00
CA GLN A 162 2.00 -10.41 -1.22
C GLN A 162 3.02 -11.54 -1.44
N ALA A 163 4.03 -11.32 -2.27
CA ALA A 163 5.06 -12.30 -2.59
C ALA A 163 5.83 -12.73 -1.34
N LEU A 164 6.15 -11.77 -0.47
CA LEU A 164 6.79 -12.03 0.81
C LEU A 164 5.98 -13.02 1.65
N ASN A 165 4.65 -13.02 1.60
CA ASN A 165 3.81 -13.96 2.35
C ASN A 165 3.68 -15.34 1.69
N GLN A 166 4.05 -15.48 0.42
CA GLN A 166 3.88 -16.70 -0.37
C GLN A 166 5.20 -17.43 -0.66
N LEU A 167 6.32 -16.70 -0.71
CA LEU A 167 7.63 -17.19 -1.07
C LEU A 167 8.60 -17.12 0.12
N ASP A 168 9.55 -18.05 0.17
CA ASP A 168 10.63 -18.14 1.16
C ASP A 168 12.01 -18.21 0.47
N GLY A 169 13.05 -17.80 1.20
CA GLY A 169 14.41 -17.75 0.68
C GLY A 169 14.61 -16.65 -0.36
N THR A 170 15.47 -16.92 -1.34
CA THR A 170 15.76 -15.96 -2.42
C THR A 170 14.77 -16.11 -3.57
N PHE A 171 14.14 -14.99 -3.96
CA PHE A 171 13.27 -14.89 -5.14
C PHE A 171 13.52 -13.57 -5.87
N ASN A 172 13.05 -13.48 -7.12
CA ASN A 172 13.19 -12.30 -7.95
C ASN A 172 11.83 -11.66 -8.25
N MET A 173 11.86 -10.37 -8.58
CA MET A 173 10.72 -9.64 -9.12
C MET A 173 11.15 -8.91 -10.41
N ILE A 174 10.34 -9.03 -11.46
CA ILE A 174 10.50 -8.25 -12.69
C ILE A 174 9.65 -6.99 -12.55
N VAL A 175 10.28 -5.82 -12.69
CA VAL A 175 9.58 -4.52 -12.69
C VAL A 175 10.01 -3.69 -13.90
N GLU A 176 9.10 -2.86 -14.43
CA GLU A 176 9.35 -2.03 -15.62
C GLU A 176 10.07 -0.72 -15.31
N ARG A 177 9.82 -0.13 -14.14
CA ARG A 177 10.37 1.18 -13.78
C ARG A 177 11.48 1.03 -12.76
N GLU A 178 12.57 1.77 -12.95
CA GLU A 178 13.66 1.83 -11.96
C GLU A 178 13.15 2.32 -10.61
N GLN A 179 12.21 3.29 -10.61
CA GLN A 179 11.65 3.80 -9.37
C GLN A 179 10.90 2.71 -8.59
N SER A 180 10.17 1.82 -9.27
CA SER A 180 9.52 0.68 -8.62
C SER A 180 10.55 -0.26 -7.99
N ALA A 181 11.68 -0.51 -8.67
CA ALA A 181 12.79 -1.26 -8.08
C ALA A 181 13.34 -0.56 -6.82
N LYS A 182 13.58 0.76 -6.88
CA LYS A 182 14.03 1.58 -5.74
C LYS A 182 13.04 1.52 -4.57
N ASN A 183 11.74 1.59 -4.83
CA ASN A 183 10.69 1.49 -3.82
C ASN A 183 10.71 0.12 -3.13
N ILE A 184 10.87 -0.97 -3.90
CA ILE A 184 11.03 -2.33 -3.37
C ILE A 184 12.27 -2.40 -2.45
N ILE A 185 13.42 -1.86 -2.88
CA ILE A 185 14.63 -1.84 -2.04
C ILE A 185 14.39 -1.07 -0.74
N GLN A 186 13.75 0.09 -0.79
CA GLN A 186 13.46 0.88 0.42
C GLN A 186 12.50 0.14 1.35
N TYR A 187 11.47 -0.52 0.80
CA TYR A 187 10.55 -1.33 1.61
C TYR A 187 11.25 -2.54 2.23
N CYS A 188 12.09 -3.25 1.48
CA CYS A 188 12.91 -4.34 2.00
C CYS A 188 13.84 -3.85 3.12
N LYS A 189 14.52 -2.72 2.93
CA LYS A 189 15.36 -2.08 3.96
C LYS A 189 14.56 -1.77 5.23
N LEU A 190 13.35 -1.20 5.08
CA LEU A 190 12.45 -0.90 6.21
C LEU A 190 12.09 -2.14 7.02
N LYS A 191 11.99 -3.30 6.35
CA LYS A 191 11.67 -4.60 6.93
C LYS A 191 12.89 -5.44 7.31
N ASN A 192 14.11 -4.87 7.21
CA ASN A 192 15.39 -5.57 7.43
C ASN A 192 15.56 -6.81 6.52
N ILE A 193 15.06 -6.73 5.30
CA ILE A 193 15.19 -7.75 4.26
C ILE A 193 16.28 -7.29 3.29
N LYS A 194 17.22 -8.16 2.96
CA LYS A 194 18.26 -7.85 1.95
C LYS A 194 17.64 -7.90 0.56
N ALA A 195 17.87 -6.86 -0.23
CA ALA A 195 17.47 -6.81 -1.62
C ALA A 195 18.45 -5.97 -2.44
N SER A 196 18.55 -6.28 -3.73
CA SER A 196 19.29 -5.51 -4.73
C SER A 196 18.55 -5.58 -6.07
N TYR A 197 18.87 -4.69 -7.01
CA TYR A 197 18.34 -4.79 -8.36
C TYR A 197 19.43 -4.56 -9.40
N GLN A 198 19.20 -5.10 -10.58
CA GLN A 198 20.02 -4.91 -11.77
C GLN A 198 19.12 -4.61 -12.96
N GLN A 199 19.54 -3.68 -13.82
CA GLN A 199 18.87 -3.45 -15.10
C GLN A 199 19.21 -4.59 -16.05
N LYS A 200 18.20 -5.14 -16.74
CA LYS A 200 18.34 -6.13 -17.79
C LYS A 200 17.46 -5.72 -18.97
N ASN A 201 18.09 -5.24 -20.05
CA ASN A 201 17.38 -4.63 -21.18
C ASN A 201 16.46 -3.48 -20.68
N ASP A 202 15.17 -3.55 -21.01
CA ASP A 202 14.16 -2.54 -20.68
C ASP A 202 13.43 -2.81 -19.35
N ILE A 203 13.90 -3.78 -18.55
CA ILE A 203 13.33 -4.11 -17.24
C ILE A 203 14.38 -4.07 -16.13
N TYR A 204 13.90 -4.10 -14.89
CA TYR A 204 14.72 -4.23 -13.69
C TYR A 204 14.39 -5.53 -12.99
N LEU A 205 15.42 -6.35 -12.76
CA LEU A 205 15.30 -7.58 -12.00
C LEU A 205 15.73 -7.29 -10.56
N VAL A 206 14.77 -7.35 -9.64
CA VAL A 206 14.99 -7.16 -8.21
C VAL A 206 15.16 -8.52 -7.55
N THR A 207 16.23 -8.74 -6.82
CA THR A 207 16.49 -9.96 -6.05
C THR A 207 16.23 -9.69 -4.57
N ILE A 208 15.37 -10.49 -3.95
CA ILE A 208 14.98 -10.39 -2.54
C ILE A 208 15.45 -11.63 -1.80
N GLN A 209 16.07 -11.45 -0.63
CA GLN A 209 16.57 -12.52 0.23
C GLN A 209 15.80 -12.47 1.57
N LYS A 210 14.72 -13.26 1.65
CA LYS A 210 13.84 -13.36 2.82
C LYS A 210 14.35 -14.40 3.82
#